data_AF-A0AAV6B3W3-F1
#
_entry.id   AF-A0AAV6B3W3-F1
#
_cell.length_a   1.000
_cell.length_b   1.000
_cell.length_c   1.000
_cell.angle_alpha   90.00
_cell.angle_beta   90.00
_cell.angle_gamma   90.00
#
_symmetry.space_group_name_H-M   'P 1'
#
loop_
_entity.id
_entity.type
_entity.pdbx_description
1 polymer ?
#
loop_
_entity_poly.entity_id
_entity_poly.type
_entity_poly.pdbx_seq_one_letter_code
_entity_poly.pdbx_strand_id
1 'polypeptide(L)'
;MKFSLAVLSTFLFTTALFAAETVVFNARTAQSGKWSDAQTWDGGRKPQADDFVQIRAGHVVTYDVNSTNALRMLHVAGTLAFSREISTLLDVGLIKVEPVETTTEDGFNCHDEAPAPPAGTSLPVLEIGTLASPIPAGVKATIRLRHFKGTDSETLPAIINCGGRWEVHGAPMNRTWLKLAAPARVGDVSVTVEQPVSDWHVGDRIIITTGDAQGPETGHTFRKGTRGRQKPVGTEERVIKAIAGAVLTLDRALAKAHHGAGLMRCEVANLSRNVVIESADPAGTRGHTMYHRGSSGGISYAEFRHLGKEGVLGKYPIHFHLVRDTMRGSGVLGASIWDSHNRWVTIHGTDHMLIRDCVGYQSRGHGFFLEDATEQWNVLDRNLAVQSFGSVPLPQQVLSFDPNDGAGFWWANGRNTFTRNVACENDRYGFHFQIAKTSDFNPVRSVRSPDG
;
A
#
# COMPACT_ATOMS: atom_id res chain seq x y z
N MET A 1 45.15 44.02 3.47
CA MET A 1 45.69 42.84 2.75
C MET A 1 45.30 41.61 3.56
N LYS A 2 44.49 40.65 3.12
CA LYS A 2 44.26 40.08 1.79
C LYS A 2 42.76 39.78 1.61
N PHE A 3 42.18 40.17 0.48
CA PHE A 3 40.91 39.63 0.00
C PHE A 3 41.20 38.27 -0.67
N SER A 4 40.38 37.25 -0.40
CA SER A 4 40.28 36.07 -1.25
C SER A 4 38.87 36.04 -1.83
N LEU A 5 38.79 36.27 -3.14
CA LEU A 5 37.59 36.06 -3.95
C LEU A 5 37.32 34.55 -4.01
N ALA A 6 36.20 34.10 -3.45
CA ALA A 6 35.64 32.81 -3.78
C ALA A 6 34.79 32.99 -5.04
N VAL A 7 35.25 32.41 -6.15
CA VAL A 7 34.50 32.30 -7.40
C VAL A 7 33.38 31.30 -7.17
N LEU A 8 32.15 31.79 -7.16
CA LEU A 8 30.94 30.97 -7.10
C LEU A 8 30.68 30.41 -8.51
N SER A 9 31.13 29.18 -8.76
CA SER A 9 30.83 28.46 -10.00
C SER A 9 29.41 27.88 -9.90
N THR A 10 28.43 28.62 -10.42
CA THR A 10 27.05 28.13 -10.59
C THR A 10 27.03 27.10 -11.72
N PHE A 11 27.11 25.81 -11.39
CA PHE A 11 26.75 24.75 -12.33
C PHE A 11 25.23 24.75 -12.47
N LEU A 12 24.71 25.45 -13.48
CA LEU A 12 23.37 25.17 -14.01
C LEU A 12 23.43 23.81 -14.70
N PHE A 13 23.04 22.75 -13.99
CA PHE A 13 22.58 21.54 -14.66
C PHE A 13 21.19 21.81 -15.19
N THR A 14 21.08 22.11 -16.48
CA THR A 14 19.82 22.00 -17.21
C THR A 14 19.49 20.51 -17.30
N THR A 15 18.75 19.99 -16.34
CA THR A 15 17.96 18.78 -16.56
C THR A 15 16.92 19.16 -17.61
N ALA A 16 17.12 18.71 -18.85
CA ALA A 16 16.08 18.76 -19.85
C ALA A 16 14.91 17.92 -19.31
N LEU A 17 13.88 18.58 -18.78
CA LEU A 17 12.58 17.95 -18.59
C LEU A 17 12.09 17.59 -19.99
N PHE A 18 12.23 16.34 -20.38
CA PHE A 18 11.35 15.79 -21.40
C PHE A 18 9.95 15.80 -20.79
N ALA A 19 9.13 16.79 -21.17
CA ALA A 19 7.71 16.77 -20.83
C ALA A 19 7.14 15.45 -21.37
N ALA A 20 6.57 14.62 -20.51
CA ALA A 20 5.98 13.37 -20.92
C ALA A 20 4.91 13.63 -22.00
N GLU A 21 4.96 12.88 -23.10
CA GLU A 21 4.04 13.07 -24.21
C GLU A 21 2.60 12.75 -23.77
N THR A 22 1.64 13.50 -24.31
CA THR A 22 0.22 13.24 -24.07
C THR A 22 -0.19 11.92 -24.72
N VAL A 23 -0.89 11.08 -23.96
CA VAL A 23 -1.36 9.77 -24.42
C VAL A 23 -2.45 9.91 -25.49
N VAL A 24 -2.34 9.11 -26.54
CA VAL A 24 -3.43 8.88 -27.50
C VAL A 24 -4.14 7.58 -27.15
N PHE A 25 -5.42 7.66 -26.81
CA PHE A 25 -6.20 6.49 -26.39
C PHE A 25 -6.63 5.65 -27.60
N ASN A 26 -6.39 4.35 -27.53
CA ASN A 26 -6.85 3.39 -28.52
C ASN A 26 -8.34 3.08 -28.32
N ALA A 27 -8.81 2.97 -27.06
CA ALA A 27 -10.20 2.66 -26.71
C ALA A 27 -10.75 3.73 -25.76
N ARG A 28 -11.94 4.24 -26.06
CA ARG A 28 -12.62 5.26 -25.25
C ARG A 28 -14.08 4.87 -25.07
N THR A 29 -14.67 5.14 -23.91
CA THR A 29 -16.08 4.82 -23.68
C THR A 29 -16.99 5.73 -24.51
N ALA A 30 -17.94 5.21 -25.28
CA ALA A 30 -18.95 6.00 -26.00
C ALA A 30 -20.13 6.41 -25.12
N GLN A 31 -20.42 5.62 -24.08
CA GLN A 31 -21.50 5.82 -23.12
C GLN A 31 -21.21 5.01 -21.85
N SER A 32 -22.04 5.19 -20.82
CA SER A 32 -22.07 4.32 -19.64
C SER A 32 -22.50 2.89 -20.00
N GLY A 33 -22.04 1.90 -19.25
CA GLY A 33 -22.44 0.50 -19.46
C GLY A 33 -21.48 -0.53 -18.87
N LYS A 34 -21.55 -1.76 -19.36
CA LYS A 34 -20.67 -2.85 -18.93
C LYS A 34 -19.38 -2.84 -19.75
N TRP A 35 -18.25 -3.12 -19.13
CA TRP A 35 -16.96 -3.24 -19.82
C TRP A 35 -17.03 -4.28 -20.94
N SER A 36 -17.76 -5.37 -20.71
CA SER A 36 -17.96 -6.47 -21.66
C SER A 36 -18.81 -6.12 -22.90
N ASP A 37 -19.62 -5.06 -22.84
CA ASP A 37 -20.53 -4.64 -23.91
C ASP A 37 -19.80 -3.80 -24.97
N ALA A 38 -19.90 -4.18 -26.23
CA ALA A 38 -19.32 -3.43 -27.35
C ALA A 38 -19.90 -2.01 -27.46
N GLN A 39 -21.17 -1.81 -27.12
CA GLN A 39 -21.83 -0.49 -27.22
C GLN A 39 -21.31 0.52 -26.20
N THR A 40 -20.63 0.07 -25.14
CA THR A 40 -19.94 0.95 -24.19
C THR A 40 -18.73 1.64 -24.81
N TRP A 41 -18.19 1.12 -25.91
CA TRP A 41 -16.93 1.59 -26.52
C TRP A 41 -17.15 2.31 -27.85
N ASP A 42 -16.37 3.36 -28.07
CA ASP A 42 -16.37 4.12 -29.32
C ASP A 42 -16.02 3.20 -30.51
N GLY A 43 -16.80 3.31 -31.58
CA GLY A 43 -16.71 2.40 -32.74
C GLY A 43 -16.96 0.92 -32.43
N GLY A 44 -17.52 0.56 -31.26
CA GLY A 44 -17.78 -0.83 -30.88
C GLY A 44 -16.53 -1.66 -30.54
N ARG A 45 -15.34 -1.05 -30.49
CA ARG A 45 -14.08 -1.74 -30.30
C ARG A 45 -13.72 -1.84 -28.82
N LYS A 46 -13.92 -3.01 -28.23
CA LYS A 46 -13.54 -3.29 -26.83
C LYS A 46 -12.03 -3.20 -26.62
N PRO A 47 -11.57 -2.82 -25.41
CA PRO A 47 -10.18 -2.81 -25.02
C PRO A 47 -9.47 -4.13 -25.31
N GLN A 48 -8.27 -4.04 -25.86
CA GLN A 48 -7.37 -5.15 -26.17
C GLN A 48 -6.07 -5.02 -25.36
N ALA A 49 -5.23 -6.05 -25.40
CA ALA A 49 -3.90 -5.98 -24.82
C ALA A 49 -3.10 -4.81 -25.44
N ASP A 50 -2.21 -4.21 -24.63
CA ASP A 50 -1.37 -3.05 -24.98
C ASP A 50 -2.13 -1.74 -25.27
N ASP A 51 -3.47 -1.72 -25.18
CA ASP A 51 -4.24 -0.49 -25.40
C ASP A 51 -4.01 0.53 -24.27
N PHE A 52 -3.97 1.81 -24.66
CA PHE A 52 -4.32 2.93 -23.81
C PHE A 52 -5.85 3.10 -23.81
N VAL A 53 -6.47 2.91 -22.65
CA VAL A 53 -7.93 2.91 -22.48
C VAL A 53 -8.37 4.12 -21.68
N GLN A 54 -9.45 4.78 -22.09
CA GLN A 54 -10.06 5.87 -21.35
C GLN A 54 -11.54 5.62 -21.02
N ILE A 55 -11.90 5.88 -19.77
CA ILE A 55 -13.28 6.08 -19.34
C ILE A 55 -13.51 7.59 -19.27
N ARG A 56 -14.25 8.13 -20.24
CA ARG A 56 -14.53 9.58 -20.36
C ARG A 56 -15.34 10.10 -19.17
N ALA A 57 -15.16 11.38 -18.87
CA ALA A 57 -15.93 12.12 -17.87
C ALA A 57 -17.44 11.94 -18.07
N GLY A 58 -18.17 11.80 -16.97
CA GLY A 58 -19.62 11.54 -16.97
C GLY A 58 -20.04 10.11 -17.34
N HIS A 59 -19.14 9.25 -17.86
CA HIS A 59 -19.45 7.85 -18.12
C HIS A 59 -19.21 6.99 -16.88
N VAL A 60 -20.10 6.01 -16.66
CA VAL A 60 -20.00 5.01 -15.59
C VAL A 60 -19.88 3.64 -16.22
N VAL A 61 -18.74 2.98 -16.00
CA VAL A 61 -18.46 1.64 -16.53
C VAL A 61 -18.36 0.61 -15.42
N THR A 62 -19.10 -0.48 -15.55
CA THR A 62 -18.95 -1.64 -14.68
C THR A 62 -17.88 -2.58 -15.24
N TYR A 63 -16.77 -2.77 -14.53
CA TYR A 63 -15.76 -3.77 -14.87
C TYR A 63 -16.29 -5.17 -14.52
N ASP A 64 -16.74 -5.90 -15.54
CA ASP A 64 -17.40 -7.20 -15.43
C ASP A 64 -16.68 -8.26 -16.25
N VAL A 65 -15.34 -8.26 -16.22
CA VAL A 65 -14.53 -9.25 -16.93
C VAL A 65 -13.41 -9.82 -16.05
N ASN A 66 -13.03 -11.04 -16.35
CA ASN A 66 -11.84 -11.70 -15.84
C ASN A 66 -10.85 -11.84 -17.00
N SER A 67 -9.96 -10.85 -17.15
CA SER A 67 -9.13 -10.71 -18.34
C SER A 67 -7.64 -10.75 -18.00
N THR A 68 -6.91 -11.61 -18.71
CA THR A 68 -5.44 -11.60 -18.71
C THR A 68 -4.85 -10.73 -19.82
N ASN A 69 -5.69 -10.08 -20.64
CA ASN A 69 -5.23 -9.11 -21.63
C ASN A 69 -4.75 -7.87 -20.89
N ALA A 70 -3.43 -7.71 -20.82
CA ALA A 70 -2.82 -6.64 -20.07
C ALA A 70 -2.95 -5.30 -20.82
N LEU A 71 -3.61 -4.33 -20.21
CA LEU A 71 -3.73 -2.98 -20.76
C LEU A 71 -2.43 -2.23 -20.51
N ARG A 72 -1.99 -1.43 -21.49
CA ARG A 72 -0.84 -0.55 -21.28
C ARG A 72 -1.17 0.50 -20.21
N MET A 73 -2.33 1.14 -20.35
CA MET A 73 -2.83 2.14 -19.41
C MET A 73 -4.36 2.15 -19.37
N LEU A 74 -4.90 2.48 -18.20
CA LEU A 74 -6.29 2.82 -17.98
C LEU A 74 -6.38 4.23 -17.36
N HIS A 75 -6.94 5.16 -18.10
CA HIS A 75 -7.27 6.51 -17.64
C HIS A 75 -8.74 6.59 -17.23
N VAL A 76 -8.99 6.95 -15.97
CA VAL A 76 -10.33 7.08 -15.39
C VAL A 76 -10.63 8.56 -15.15
N ALA A 77 -11.33 9.17 -16.12
CA ALA A 77 -11.89 10.52 -16.02
C ALA A 77 -13.38 10.50 -15.60
N GLY A 78 -14.08 9.39 -15.87
CA GLY A 78 -15.42 9.08 -15.37
C GLY A 78 -15.38 8.15 -14.16
N THR A 79 -16.23 7.12 -14.15
CA THR A 79 -16.27 6.11 -13.07
C THR A 79 -16.00 4.72 -13.62
N LEU A 80 -15.07 3.99 -13.00
CA LEU A 80 -14.92 2.55 -13.14
C LEU A 80 -15.33 1.85 -11.85
N ALA A 81 -16.37 1.02 -11.90
CA ALA A 81 -16.84 0.24 -10.76
C ALA A 81 -16.66 -1.26 -11.03
N PHE A 82 -15.96 -1.98 -10.15
CA PHE A 82 -15.77 -3.42 -10.29
C PHE A 82 -17.08 -4.18 -10.01
N SER A 83 -17.35 -5.27 -10.72
CA SER A 83 -18.54 -6.09 -10.46
C SER A 83 -18.55 -6.63 -9.02
N ARG A 84 -19.72 -6.62 -8.40
CA ARG A 84 -19.99 -7.28 -7.11
C ARG A 84 -20.56 -8.68 -7.28
N GLU A 85 -20.87 -9.06 -8.51
CA GLU A 85 -21.60 -10.30 -8.82
C GLU A 85 -20.67 -11.36 -9.39
N ILE A 86 -19.63 -10.96 -10.10
CA ILE A 86 -18.67 -11.86 -10.75
C ILE A 86 -17.24 -11.53 -10.35
N SER A 87 -16.40 -12.56 -10.30
CA SER A 87 -14.97 -12.35 -10.03
C SER A 87 -14.27 -11.72 -11.22
N THR A 88 -13.36 -10.78 -10.95
CA THR A 88 -12.71 -9.93 -11.95
C THR A 88 -11.19 -9.95 -11.79
N LEU A 89 -10.51 -9.79 -12.93
CA LEU A 89 -9.06 -9.61 -13.01
C LEU A 89 -8.79 -8.52 -14.05
N LEU A 90 -8.14 -7.45 -13.61
CA LEU A 90 -7.60 -6.39 -14.45
C LEU A 90 -6.06 -6.46 -14.42
N ASP A 91 -5.45 -6.84 -15.53
CA ASP A 91 -4.01 -6.77 -15.75
C ASP A 91 -3.68 -5.44 -16.46
N VAL A 92 -2.83 -4.59 -15.86
CA VAL A 92 -2.63 -3.22 -16.33
C VAL A 92 -1.28 -2.64 -15.93
N GLY A 93 -0.68 -1.81 -16.79
CA GLY A 93 0.58 -1.11 -16.50
C GLY A 93 0.40 0.14 -15.65
N LEU A 94 -0.59 0.96 -15.96
CA LEU A 94 -0.89 2.19 -15.23
C LEU A 94 -2.39 2.40 -15.10
N ILE A 95 -2.87 2.68 -13.89
CA ILE A 95 -4.18 3.29 -13.70
C ILE A 95 -3.98 4.73 -13.22
N LYS A 96 -4.53 5.70 -13.94
CA LYS A 96 -4.60 7.10 -13.48
C LYS A 96 -6.05 7.52 -13.28
N VAL A 97 -6.35 8.04 -12.10
CA VAL A 97 -7.66 8.61 -11.73
C VAL A 97 -7.46 10.10 -11.58
N GLU A 98 -7.93 10.88 -12.56
CA GLU A 98 -7.70 12.32 -12.60
C GLU A 98 -8.85 13.06 -13.31
N PRO A 99 -9.21 14.28 -12.87
CA PRO A 99 -10.42 14.96 -13.33
C PRO A 99 -10.19 15.71 -14.66
N VAL A 100 -9.48 15.09 -15.60
CA VAL A 100 -9.13 15.67 -16.91
C VAL A 100 -9.32 14.64 -18.02
N GLU A 101 -9.48 15.09 -19.26
CA GLU A 101 -9.65 14.20 -20.43
C GLU A 101 -8.32 13.81 -21.10
N THR A 102 -7.20 14.40 -20.69
CA THR A 102 -5.88 14.19 -21.27
C THR A 102 -4.87 13.86 -20.19
N THR A 103 -3.92 12.98 -20.48
CA THR A 103 -2.99 12.44 -19.50
C THR A 103 -1.64 12.11 -20.13
N THR A 104 -0.67 11.73 -19.28
CA THR A 104 0.64 11.22 -19.65
C THR A 104 0.84 9.80 -19.11
N GLU A 105 1.73 9.04 -19.72
CA GLU A 105 2.16 7.73 -19.23
C GLU A 105 3.24 7.87 -18.16
N ASP A 106 2.91 8.56 -17.06
CA ASP A 106 3.79 8.67 -15.89
C ASP A 106 3.06 8.19 -14.61
N GLY A 107 3.78 7.38 -13.83
CA GLY A 107 3.28 6.81 -12.58
C GLY A 107 3.74 7.56 -11.33
N PHE A 108 4.24 8.79 -11.43
CA PHE A 108 4.67 9.57 -10.27
C PHE A 108 4.64 11.09 -10.50
N ASN A 109 3.48 11.70 -10.29
CA ASN A 109 3.36 13.16 -10.32
C ASN A 109 3.47 13.75 -8.91
N CYS A 110 4.70 13.99 -8.43
CA CYS A 110 4.96 14.49 -7.07
C CYS A 110 4.99 16.02 -6.92
N HIS A 111 4.82 16.78 -8.02
CA HIS A 111 5.05 18.23 -8.00
C HIS A 111 3.93 19.08 -8.61
N ASP A 112 3.01 18.49 -9.38
CA ASP A 112 1.92 19.27 -9.93
C ASP A 112 0.74 19.35 -8.94
N GLU A 113 0.07 20.49 -8.93
CA GLU A 113 -1.25 20.58 -8.31
C GLU A 113 -2.20 19.62 -9.03
N ALA A 114 -3.06 18.93 -8.26
CA ALA A 114 -4.12 18.14 -8.88
C ALA A 114 -4.98 19.09 -9.74
N PRO A 115 -5.28 18.72 -11.00
CA PRO A 115 -6.12 19.55 -11.84
C PRO A 115 -7.45 19.83 -11.13
N ALA A 116 -7.88 21.09 -11.12
CA ALA A 116 -9.19 21.42 -10.58
C ALA A 116 -10.27 20.79 -11.49
N PRO A 117 -11.24 20.03 -10.95
CA PRO A 117 -12.35 19.54 -11.74
C PRO A 117 -13.15 20.73 -12.28
N PRO A 118 -13.63 20.69 -13.54
CA PRO A 118 -14.54 21.71 -14.04
C PRO A 118 -15.77 21.84 -13.12
N ALA A 119 -16.19 23.07 -12.82
CA ALA A 119 -17.31 23.32 -11.92
C ALA A 119 -18.57 22.55 -12.37
N GLY A 120 -19.19 21.81 -11.44
CA GLY A 120 -20.39 21.02 -11.71
C GLY A 120 -20.16 19.62 -12.28
N THR A 121 -18.91 19.17 -12.41
CA THR A 121 -18.60 17.79 -12.85
C THR A 121 -18.44 16.84 -11.66
N SER A 122 -18.84 15.59 -11.82
CA SER A 122 -18.57 14.52 -10.86
C SER A 122 -17.08 14.18 -10.86
N LEU A 123 -16.51 13.96 -9.66
CA LEU A 123 -15.13 13.50 -9.53
C LEU A 123 -14.96 12.14 -10.23
N PRO A 124 -13.80 11.88 -10.85
CA PRO A 124 -13.48 10.56 -11.37
C PRO A 124 -13.40 9.56 -10.22
N VAL A 125 -13.90 8.34 -10.45
CA VAL A 125 -13.97 7.31 -9.40
C VAL A 125 -13.41 5.98 -9.89
N LEU A 126 -12.42 5.45 -9.19
CA LEU A 126 -12.04 4.04 -9.24
C LEU A 126 -12.65 3.32 -8.03
N GLU A 127 -13.62 2.45 -8.27
CA GLU A 127 -14.42 1.84 -7.21
C GLU A 127 -14.34 0.31 -7.21
N ILE A 128 -13.66 -0.24 -6.21
CA ILE A 128 -13.55 -1.68 -5.97
C ILE A 128 -14.34 -2.00 -4.70
N GLY A 129 -15.67 -1.96 -4.80
CA GLY A 129 -16.54 -1.95 -3.62
C GLY A 129 -16.68 -0.54 -3.03
N THR A 130 -17.64 -0.38 -2.12
CA THR A 130 -17.78 0.80 -1.25
C THR A 130 -17.86 0.36 0.20
N LEU A 131 -17.68 1.26 1.17
CA LEU A 131 -17.88 0.94 2.59
C LEU A 131 -19.28 0.35 2.87
N ALA A 132 -20.31 0.85 2.18
CA ALA A 132 -21.69 0.38 2.35
C ALA A 132 -22.01 -0.88 1.53
N SER A 133 -21.28 -1.12 0.45
CA SER A 133 -21.46 -2.26 -0.45
C SER A 133 -20.09 -2.76 -0.94
N PRO A 134 -19.34 -3.46 -0.06
CA PRO A 134 -18.01 -3.98 -0.39
C PRO A 134 -18.11 -5.12 -1.41
N ILE A 135 -16.98 -5.53 -1.99
CA ILE A 135 -16.91 -6.76 -2.79
C ILE A 135 -17.29 -7.95 -1.88
N PRO A 136 -18.34 -8.74 -2.20
CA PRO A 136 -18.80 -9.83 -1.35
C PRO A 136 -17.74 -10.93 -1.17
N ALA A 137 -17.75 -11.63 -0.03
CA ALA A 137 -16.74 -12.65 0.30
C ALA A 137 -16.59 -13.76 -0.75
N GLY A 138 -17.67 -14.11 -1.45
CA GLY A 138 -17.66 -15.12 -2.54
C GLY A 138 -17.15 -14.60 -3.90
N VAL A 139 -16.82 -13.31 -4.01
CA VAL A 139 -16.38 -12.66 -5.25
C VAL A 139 -14.99 -12.10 -5.06
N LYS A 140 -14.11 -12.31 -6.05
CA LYS A 140 -12.76 -11.75 -6.06
C LYS A 140 -12.65 -10.57 -7.01
N ALA A 141 -11.98 -9.51 -6.60
CA ALA A 141 -11.58 -8.41 -7.47
C ALA A 141 -10.06 -8.25 -7.41
N THR A 142 -9.38 -8.52 -8.53
CA THR A 142 -7.92 -8.44 -8.59
C THR A 142 -7.48 -7.37 -9.58
N ILE A 143 -6.59 -6.47 -9.13
CA ILE A 143 -5.78 -5.63 -10.00
C ILE A 143 -4.36 -6.17 -9.97
N ARG A 144 -3.84 -6.51 -11.15
CA ARG A 144 -2.49 -6.99 -11.35
C ARG A 144 -1.69 -5.96 -12.13
N LEU A 145 -0.70 -5.37 -11.46
CA LEU A 145 0.17 -4.34 -12.00
C LEU A 145 1.32 -4.96 -12.80
N ARG A 146 1.34 -4.75 -14.11
CA ARG A 146 2.31 -5.33 -15.04
C ARG A 146 3.28 -4.28 -15.55
N HIS A 147 4.56 -4.50 -15.33
CA HIS A 147 5.58 -3.74 -16.02
C HIS A 147 5.64 -4.11 -17.49
N PHE A 148 5.65 -3.12 -18.38
CA PHE A 148 5.84 -3.33 -19.82
C PHE A 148 7.26 -2.98 -20.22
N LYS A 149 7.85 -3.73 -21.16
CA LYS A 149 9.20 -3.41 -21.63
C LYS A 149 9.21 -2.00 -22.26
N GLY A 150 10.22 -1.20 -21.90
CA GLY A 150 10.37 0.16 -22.43
C GLY A 150 9.62 1.25 -21.66
N THR A 151 8.87 0.91 -20.60
CA THR A 151 8.40 1.91 -19.61
C THR A 151 9.49 2.26 -18.62
N ASP A 152 9.36 3.43 -17.98
CA ASP A 152 10.16 3.77 -16.82
C ASP A 152 9.87 2.80 -15.65
N SER A 153 10.85 1.97 -15.31
CA SER A 153 10.73 1.01 -14.23
C SER A 153 10.72 1.62 -12.83
N GLU A 154 11.09 2.90 -12.68
CA GLU A 154 11.01 3.61 -11.40
C GLU A 154 9.58 4.07 -11.09
N THR A 155 8.83 4.52 -12.10
CA THR A 155 7.46 5.03 -11.93
C THR A 155 6.39 4.04 -12.38
N LEU A 156 6.70 2.98 -13.12
CA LEU A 156 5.71 2.02 -13.61
C LEU A 156 6.06 0.58 -13.22
N PRO A 157 5.06 -0.30 -12.97
CA PRO A 157 3.62 -0.06 -13.07
C PRO A 157 3.03 0.63 -11.82
N ALA A 158 1.85 1.24 -11.92
CA ALA A 158 1.28 1.98 -10.80
C ALA A 158 -0.26 2.16 -10.81
N ILE A 159 -0.81 2.49 -9.65
CA ILE A 159 -2.14 3.10 -9.49
C ILE A 159 -1.95 4.48 -8.88
N ILE A 160 -2.36 5.53 -9.59
CA ILE A 160 -2.20 6.91 -9.16
C ILE A 160 -3.57 7.59 -9.14
N ASN A 161 -3.99 8.02 -7.95
CA ASN A 161 -5.15 8.89 -7.78
C ASN A 161 -4.67 10.33 -7.60
N CYS A 162 -5.01 11.22 -8.53
CA CYS A 162 -4.62 12.63 -8.56
C CYS A 162 -5.88 13.50 -8.66
N GLY A 163 -6.46 13.84 -7.51
CA GLY A 163 -7.68 14.67 -7.46
C GLY A 163 -8.99 13.91 -7.69
N GLY A 164 -8.94 12.59 -7.79
CA GLY A 164 -10.11 11.73 -7.92
C GLY A 164 -10.51 11.03 -6.61
N ARG A 165 -11.44 10.10 -6.73
CA ARG A 165 -11.85 9.20 -5.64
C ARG A 165 -11.42 7.78 -5.94
N TRP A 166 -10.69 7.15 -5.01
CA TRP A 166 -10.30 5.75 -5.14
C TRP A 166 -10.74 4.94 -3.93
N GLU A 167 -11.70 4.04 -4.12
CA GLU A 167 -12.31 3.20 -3.09
C GLU A 167 -11.91 1.74 -3.27
N VAL A 168 -11.46 1.10 -2.19
CA VAL A 168 -11.04 -0.31 -2.19
C VAL A 168 -11.60 -1.04 -0.97
N HIS A 169 -12.71 -1.75 -1.13
CA HIS A 169 -13.45 -2.38 -0.04
C HIS A 169 -13.74 -3.85 -0.33
N GLY A 170 -12.99 -4.73 0.34
CA GLY A 170 -13.26 -6.16 0.39
C GLY A 170 -14.22 -6.57 1.49
N ALA A 171 -14.46 -7.87 1.58
CA ALA A 171 -15.37 -8.46 2.56
C ALA A 171 -14.90 -8.13 3.99
N PRO A 172 -15.78 -7.56 4.84
CA PRO A 172 -15.41 -7.21 6.21
C PRO A 172 -14.97 -8.40 7.05
N MET A 173 -13.95 -8.16 7.87
CA MET A 173 -13.45 -9.10 8.85
C MET A 173 -13.66 -8.57 10.26
N ASN A 174 -14.15 -9.40 11.17
CA ASN A 174 -14.27 -9.10 12.59
C ASN A 174 -12.89 -8.80 13.19
N ARG A 175 -11.89 -9.61 12.83
CA ARG A 175 -10.50 -9.50 13.28
C ARG A 175 -9.55 -9.97 12.20
N THR A 176 -8.59 -9.14 11.84
CA THR A 176 -7.53 -9.48 10.87
C THR A 176 -6.38 -10.27 11.50
N TRP A 177 -6.23 -10.16 12.81
CA TRP A 177 -5.27 -10.91 13.62
C TRP A 177 -5.80 -11.07 15.04
N LEU A 178 -5.38 -12.14 15.72
CA LEU A 178 -5.80 -12.54 17.05
C LEU A 178 -4.59 -13.05 17.83
N LYS A 179 -4.66 -13.11 19.16
CA LYS A 179 -3.66 -13.83 19.96
C LYS A 179 -3.99 -15.32 20.10
N LEU A 180 -2.97 -16.17 20.29
CA LEU A 180 -3.11 -17.62 20.54
C LEU A 180 -3.76 -17.91 21.90
N ALA A 181 -4.89 -18.61 21.99
CA ALA A 181 -5.55 -19.04 23.24
C ALA A 181 -4.73 -20.00 24.11
N ALA A 182 -3.82 -20.77 23.51
CA ALA A 182 -2.98 -21.72 24.22
C ALA A 182 -1.62 -21.84 23.51
N PRO A 183 -0.55 -22.22 24.22
CA PRO A 183 0.75 -22.45 23.59
C PRO A 183 0.64 -23.51 22.49
N ALA A 184 1.34 -23.27 21.37
CA ALA A 184 1.47 -24.23 20.28
C ALA A 184 2.89 -24.80 20.28
N ARG A 185 3.03 -26.11 20.08
CA ARG A 185 4.29 -26.85 20.16
C ARG A 185 4.80 -27.19 18.76
N VAL A 186 6.10 -27.45 18.69
CA VAL A 186 6.69 -28.09 17.51
C VAL A 186 5.96 -29.41 17.25
N GLY A 187 5.56 -29.63 16.00
CA GLY A 187 4.79 -30.81 15.59
C GLY A 187 3.27 -30.62 15.60
N ASP A 188 2.74 -29.60 16.27
CA ASP A 188 1.29 -29.35 16.30
C ASP A 188 0.79 -29.00 14.89
N VAL A 189 -0.36 -29.56 14.50
CA VAL A 189 -1.03 -29.30 13.21
C VAL A 189 -2.22 -28.35 13.35
N SER A 190 -2.41 -27.77 14.52
CA SER A 190 -3.50 -26.84 14.81
C SER A 190 -3.07 -25.79 15.82
N VAL A 191 -3.69 -24.62 15.74
CA VAL A 191 -3.57 -23.56 16.75
C VAL A 191 -4.96 -23.14 17.21
N THR A 192 -5.06 -22.71 18.47
CA THR A 192 -6.31 -22.14 19.01
C THR A 192 -6.12 -20.64 19.18
N VAL A 193 -7.01 -19.83 18.62
CA VAL A 193 -7.02 -18.37 18.78
C VAL A 193 -8.00 -17.92 19.87
N GLU A 194 -7.83 -16.69 20.37
CA GLU A 194 -8.54 -16.20 21.56
C GLU A 194 -10.06 -16.03 21.43
N GLN A 195 -10.58 -16.11 20.21
CA GLN A 195 -12.00 -16.09 19.93
C GLN A 195 -12.29 -16.89 18.66
N PRO A 196 -13.52 -17.42 18.49
CA PRO A 196 -13.94 -18.01 17.23
C PRO A 196 -13.77 -17.05 16.04
N VAL A 197 -13.43 -17.61 14.88
CA VAL A 197 -13.39 -16.87 13.60
C VAL A 197 -14.48 -17.39 12.69
N SER A 198 -15.24 -16.47 12.09
CA SER A 198 -16.35 -16.79 11.17
C SER A 198 -16.14 -16.19 9.77
N ASP A 199 -15.16 -15.30 9.66
CA ASP A 199 -14.83 -14.45 8.52
C ASP A 199 -13.45 -14.80 7.92
N TRP A 200 -12.79 -15.81 8.49
CA TRP A 200 -11.60 -16.45 7.91
C TRP A 200 -12.05 -17.72 7.17
N HIS A 201 -11.31 -18.10 6.14
CA HIS A 201 -11.69 -19.19 5.25
C HIS A 201 -10.60 -20.25 5.14
N VAL A 202 -11.02 -21.48 4.84
CA VAL A 202 -10.10 -22.54 4.41
C VAL A 202 -9.38 -22.08 3.15
N GLY A 203 -8.06 -22.23 3.12
CA GLY A 203 -7.19 -21.72 2.07
C GLY A 203 -6.57 -20.37 2.36
N ASP A 204 -7.02 -19.65 3.40
CA ASP A 204 -6.39 -18.39 3.79
C ASP A 204 -4.95 -18.62 4.27
N ARG A 205 -4.06 -17.72 3.85
CA ARG A 205 -2.68 -17.66 4.33
C ARG A 205 -2.66 -16.92 5.66
N ILE A 206 -1.97 -17.51 6.64
CA ILE A 206 -1.76 -16.90 7.95
C ILE A 206 -0.27 -16.87 8.31
N ILE A 207 0.09 -15.95 9.19
CA ILE A 207 1.34 -15.99 9.94
C ILE A 207 1.05 -16.27 11.41
N ILE A 208 2.00 -16.93 12.06
CA ILE A 208 2.01 -17.18 13.51
C ILE A 208 3.32 -16.58 14.02
N THR A 209 3.23 -15.49 14.80
CA THR A 209 4.40 -14.74 15.28
C THR A 209 5.16 -15.51 16.37
N THR A 210 6.33 -15.03 16.74
CA THR A 210 7.11 -15.58 17.86
C THR A 210 6.97 -14.73 19.12
N GLY A 211 7.12 -15.38 20.28
CA GLY A 211 7.21 -14.72 21.59
C GLY A 211 8.65 -14.65 22.11
N ASP A 212 9.61 -15.16 21.35
CA ASP A 212 11.02 -15.20 21.74
C ASP A 212 11.65 -13.81 21.56
N ALA A 213 12.24 -13.30 22.63
CA ALA A 213 12.97 -12.04 22.58
C ALA A 213 14.28 -12.23 21.80
N GLN A 214 14.52 -11.35 20.83
CA GLN A 214 15.80 -11.20 20.18
C GLN A 214 16.28 -9.76 20.30
N GLY A 215 17.57 -9.58 20.58
CA GLY A 215 18.14 -8.27 20.87
C GLY A 215 18.05 -7.31 19.67
N PRO A 216 18.08 -5.98 19.92
CA PRO A 216 18.22 -4.97 18.88
C PRO A 216 19.67 -4.97 18.38
N GLU A 217 20.09 -6.06 17.74
CA GLU A 217 21.43 -6.21 17.18
C GLU A 217 21.50 -5.43 15.86
N THR A 218 22.35 -4.41 15.81
CA THR A 218 22.59 -3.61 14.61
C THR A 218 23.26 -4.47 13.54
N GLY A 219 22.87 -4.31 12.27
CA GLY A 219 23.51 -4.99 11.15
C GLY A 219 23.17 -6.49 11.02
N HIS A 220 22.26 -6.99 11.84
CA HIS A 220 21.68 -8.32 11.72
C HIS A 220 20.25 -8.21 11.17
N THR A 221 19.80 -9.18 10.40
CA THR A 221 18.49 -9.13 9.72
C THR A 221 17.71 -10.44 9.82
N PHE A 222 16.40 -10.34 9.97
CA PHE A 222 15.48 -11.47 9.82
C PHE A 222 15.25 -11.84 8.34
N ARG A 223 15.65 -10.98 7.38
CA ARG A 223 15.54 -11.21 5.94
C ARG A 223 16.44 -12.35 5.48
N LYS A 224 15.82 -13.48 5.12
CA LYS A 224 16.52 -14.64 4.55
C LYS A 224 17.26 -14.28 3.26
N GLY A 225 18.41 -14.93 3.04
CA GLY A 225 19.14 -14.88 1.76
C GLY A 225 19.91 -13.58 1.51
N THR A 226 20.13 -12.74 2.54
CA THR A 226 20.96 -11.55 2.43
C THR A 226 22.43 -11.84 2.76
N ARG A 227 23.33 -10.93 2.35
CA ARG A 227 24.76 -10.99 2.71
C ARG A 227 25.04 -10.60 4.18
N GLY A 228 24.03 -10.19 4.94
CA GLY A 228 24.15 -9.79 6.35
C GLY A 228 24.14 -10.97 7.31
N ARG A 229 24.34 -10.69 8.61
CA ARG A 229 24.21 -11.71 9.65
C ARG A 229 22.74 -12.01 9.90
N GLN A 230 22.35 -13.27 9.76
CA GLN A 230 20.96 -13.70 9.86
C GLN A 230 20.52 -13.83 11.32
N LYS A 231 19.38 -13.22 11.66
CA LYS A 231 18.66 -13.47 12.92
C LYS A 231 17.80 -14.74 12.79
N PRO A 232 17.67 -15.56 13.85
CA PRO A 232 16.78 -16.72 13.82
C PRO A 232 15.33 -16.27 13.63
N VAL A 233 14.67 -16.77 12.60
CA VAL A 233 13.25 -16.49 12.36
C VAL A 233 12.38 -17.49 13.11
N GLY A 234 11.50 -16.98 13.98
CA GLY A 234 10.48 -17.70 14.71
C GLY A 234 9.08 -17.57 14.11
N THR A 235 8.77 -16.49 13.36
CA THR A 235 7.48 -16.37 12.68
C THR A 235 7.33 -17.42 11.58
N GLU A 236 6.15 -18.06 11.53
CA GLU A 236 5.84 -19.12 10.57
C GLU A 236 4.63 -18.78 9.69
N GLU A 237 4.74 -19.00 8.38
CA GLU A 237 3.59 -18.96 7.46
C GLU A 237 2.88 -20.31 7.39
N ARG A 238 1.54 -20.31 7.36
CA ARG A 238 0.69 -21.50 7.20
C ARG A 238 -0.51 -21.20 6.33
N VAL A 239 -1.18 -22.26 5.88
CA VAL A 239 -2.48 -22.18 5.20
C VAL A 239 -3.51 -22.90 6.06
N ILE A 240 -4.70 -22.30 6.20
CA ILE A 240 -5.79 -22.90 6.97
C ILE A 240 -6.39 -24.08 6.17
N LYS A 241 -6.41 -25.27 6.76
CA LYS A 241 -7.04 -26.50 6.22
C LYS A 241 -8.47 -26.69 6.69
N ALA A 242 -8.77 -26.32 7.94
CA ALA A 242 -10.09 -26.43 8.54
C ALA A 242 -10.25 -25.43 9.68
N ILE A 243 -11.49 -25.01 9.94
CA ILE A 243 -11.84 -24.10 11.02
C ILE A 243 -12.95 -24.75 11.84
N ALA A 244 -12.75 -24.84 13.15
CA ALA A 244 -13.75 -25.31 14.11
C ALA A 244 -13.83 -24.30 15.27
N GLY A 245 -14.71 -23.30 15.13
CA GLY A 245 -14.82 -22.20 16.08
C GLY A 245 -13.50 -21.41 16.19
N ALA A 246 -12.79 -21.57 17.31
CA ALA A 246 -11.52 -20.90 17.56
C ALA A 246 -10.28 -21.75 17.19
N VAL A 247 -10.47 -22.98 16.72
CA VAL A 247 -9.38 -23.88 16.36
C VAL A 247 -9.15 -23.81 14.85
N LEU A 248 -7.91 -23.51 14.46
CA LEU A 248 -7.44 -23.49 13.07
C LEU A 248 -6.56 -24.71 12.84
N THR A 249 -6.96 -25.58 11.92
CA THR A 249 -6.11 -26.68 11.44
C THR A 249 -5.21 -26.17 10.32
N LEU A 250 -3.93 -26.50 10.37
CA LEU A 250 -2.89 -26.00 9.48
C LEU A 250 -2.59 -27.00 8.35
N ASP A 251 -2.03 -26.51 7.24
CA ASP A 251 -1.57 -27.32 6.11
C ASP A 251 -0.41 -28.24 6.44
N ARG A 252 0.42 -27.85 7.42
CA ARG A 252 1.58 -28.62 7.90
C ARG A 252 1.88 -28.32 9.36
N ALA A 253 2.54 -29.27 10.02
CA ALA A 253 2.96 -29.17 11.41
C ALA A 253 3.86 -27.96 11.67
N LEU A 254 3.76 -27.37 12.86
CA LEU A 254 4.61 -26.26 13.30
C LEU A 254 6.07 -26.71 13.45
N ALA A 255 6.99 -25.90 12.95
CA ALA A 255 8.42 -26.13 13.09
C ALA A 255 8.99 -25.42 14.34
N LYS A 256 8.23 -24.48 14.90
CA LYS A 256 8.58 -23.68 16.08
C LYS A 256 7.51 -23.85 17.16
N ALA A 257 7.90 -23.57 18.40
CA ALA A 257 6.96 -23.40 19.49
C ALA A 257 6.51 -21.94 19.54
N HIS A 258 5.26 -21.70 19.94
CA HIS A 258 4.68 -20.36 20.01
C HIS A 258 4.00 -20.16 21.37
N HIS A 259 4.29 -19.04 22.01
CA HIS A 259 3.72 -18.69 23.30
C HIS A 259 2.23 -18.36 23.17
N GLY A 260 1.40 -19.00 24.00
CA GLY A 260 -0.05 -18.73 24.04
C GLY A 260 -0.53 -18.04 25.33
N ALA A 261 0.39 -17.60 26.19
CA ALA A 261 0.07 -16.99 27.48
C ALA A 261 1.07 -15.88 27.83
N GLY A 262 0.72 -15.05 28.81
CA GLY A 262 1.55 -13.95 29.30
C GLY A 262 1.65 -12.76 28.35
N LEU A 263 2.60 -11.86 28.64
CA LEU A 263 2.78 -10.61 27.89
C LEU A 263 3.32 -10.83 26.47
N MET A 264 4.12 -11.87 26.26
CA MET A 264 4.74 -12.24 24.98
C MET A 264 3.92 -13.29 24.20
N ARG A 265 2.61 -13.32 24.43
CA ARG A 265 1.66 -14.21 23.75
C ARG A 265 1.59 -13.86 22.26
N CYS A 266 1.87 -14.85 21.41
CA CYS A 266 1.96 -14.70 19.96
C CYS A 266 0.61 -14.41 19.31
N GLU A 267 0.70 -13.80 18.14
CA GLU A 267 -0.37 -13.44 17.24
C GLU A 267 -0.49 -14.46 16.10
N VAL A 268 -1.72 -14.70 15.67
CA VAL A 268 -2.07 -15.34 14.41
C VAL A 268 -2.73 -14.28 13.54
N ALA A 269 -2.19 -14.02 12.36
CA ALA A 269 -2.68 -12.97 11.47
C ALA A 269 -3.00 -13.50 10.09
N ASN A 270 -4.16 -13.10 9.56
CA ASN A 270 -4.64 -13.50 8.24
C ASN A 270 -4.17 -12.51 7.17
N LEU A 271 -3.48 -13.03 6.15
CA LEU A 271 -2.91 -12.27 5.04
C LEU A 271 -3.81 -12.22 3.80
N SER A 272 -4.87 -13.03 3.73
CA SER A 272 -5.69 -13.20 2.53
C SER A 272 -6.91 -12.29 2.52
N ARG A 273 -7.18 -11.63 1.38
CA ARG A 273 -8.43 -10.87 1.14
C ARG A 273 -9.01 -11.19 -0.23
N ASN A 274 -10.30 -10.90 -0.43
CA ASN A 274 -10.97 -11.10 -1.71
C ASN A 274 -10.73 -9.96 -2.72
N VAL A 275 -10.32 -8.78 -2.23
CA VAL A 275 -9.82 -7.68 -3.06
C VAL A 275 -8.30 -7.67 -2.99
N VAL A 276 -7.64 -7.84 -4.14
CA VAL A 276 -6.19 -8.00 -4.24
C VAL A 276 -5.61 -6.98 -5.20
N ILE A 277 -4.55 -6.30 -4.78
CA ILE A 277 -3.70 -5.48 -5.62
C ILE A 277 -2.29 -6.06 -5.55
N GLU A 278 -1.79 -6.52 -6.68
CA GLU A 278 -0.52 -7.25 -6.76
C GLU A 278 0.33 -6.83 -7.96
N SER A 279 1.64 -7.06 -7.90
CA SER A 279 2.46 -7.05 -9.11
C SER A 279 2.31 -8.34 -9.90
N ALA A 280 2.33 -8.26 -11.23
CA ALA A 280 2.26 -9.41 -12.12
C ALA A 280 3.45 -10.36 -11.98
N ASP A 281 4.63 -9.80 -11.74
CA ASP A 281 5.87 -10.52 -11.49
C ASP A 281 6.44 -10.12 -10.13
N PRO A 282 6.24 -10.93 -9.07
CA PRO A 282 6.80 -10.67 -7.75
C PRO A 282 8.33 -10.62 -7.70
N ALA A 283 9.02 -11.29 -8.63
CA ALA A 283 10.48 -11.32 -8.70
C ALA A 283 11.06 -10.22 -9.60
N GLY A 284 10.22 -9.61 -10.46
CA GLY A 284 10.59 -8.55 -11.38
C GLY A 284 10.28 -7.15 -10.87
N THR A 285 10.01 -6.23 -11.81
CA THR A 285 9.62 -4.85 -11.50
C THR A 285 8.23 -4.81 -10.86
N ARG A 286 8.19 -4.44 -9.59
CA ARG A 286 6.96 -4.33 -8.81
C ARG A 286 6.27 -2.98 -9.00
N GLY A 287 4.95 -2.97 -8.81
CA GLY A 287 4.17 -1.75 -8.84
C GLY A 287 4.08 -1.04 -7.49
N HIS A 288 3.57 0.19 -7.51
CA HIS A 288 3.24 0.98 -6.33
C HIS A 288 1.88 1.66 -6.48
N THR A 289 1.36 2.20 -5.38
CA THR A 289 0.11 2.96 -5.42
C THR A 289 0.22 4.28 -4.68
N MET A 290 -0.61 5.25 -5.06
CA MET A 290 -0.61 6.57 -4.44
C MET A 290 -2.00 7.22 -4.44
N TYR A 291 -2.37 7.79 -3.30
CA TYR A 291 -3.31 8.88 -3.18
C TYR A 291 -2.52 10.18 -3.12
N HIS A 292 -2.65 11.01 -4.15
CA HIS A 292 -1.97 12.30 -4.23
C HIS A 292 -2.86 13.43 -3.72
N ARG A 293 -2.36 14.68 -3.71
CA ARG A 293 -3.11 15.90 -3.39
C ARG A 293 -4.50 15.93 -4.03
N GLY A 294 -5.50 16.39 -3.29
CA GLY A 294 -6.89 16.51 -3.78
C GLY A 294 -7.65 15.18 -3.86
N SER A 295 -7.00 14.06 -3.57
CA SER A 295 -7.64 12.75 -3.61
C SER A 295 -8.65 12.56 -2.48
N SER A 296 -9.62 11.68 -2.74
CA SER A 296 -10.56 11.15 -1.75
C SER A 296 -10.69 9.63 -1.90
N GLY A 297 -11.45 9.00 -1.00
CA GLY A 297 -11.69 7.55 -0.99
C GLY A 297 -11.16 6.90 0.27
N GLY A 298 -10.99 5.58 0.30
CA GLY A 298 -10.52 4.82 1.45
C GLY A 298 -10.25 3.34 1.13
N ILE A 299 -9.67 2.64 2.09
CA ILE A 299 -9.30 1.23 1.95
C ILE A 299 -9.88 0.43 3.12
N SER A 300 -10.61 -0.64 2.85
CA SER A 300 -10.95 -1.63 3.86
C SER A 300 -10.83 -3.07 3.36
N TYR A 301 -10.18 -3.93 4.15
CA TYR A 301 -10.11 -5.38 3.94
C TYR A 301 -9.60 -5.78 2.55
N ALA A 302 -8.56 -5.09 2.07
CA ALA A 302 -7.87 -5.39 0.82
C ALA A 302 -6.45 -5.92 1.07
N GLU A 303 -5.96 -6.75 0.16
CA GLU A 303 -4.64 -7.35 0.19
C GLU A 303 -3.73 -6.65 -0.83
N PHE A 304 -2.60 -6.15 -0.35
CA PHE A 304 -1.55 -5.51 -1.12
C PHE A 304 -0.31 -6.40 -1.03
N ARG A 305 0.03 -7.11 -2.12
CA ARG A 305 1.14 -8.07 -2.09
C ARG A 305 2.11 -7.90 -3.23
N HIS A 306 3.38 -8.18 -2.96
CA HIS A 306 4.43 -8.07 -3.97
C HIS A 306 4.52 -6.65 -4.58
N LEU A 307 4.30 -5.61 -3.77
CA LEU A 307 4.31 -4.21 -4.18
C LEU A 307 5.52 -3.46 -3.59
N GLY A 308 5.65 -2.19 -3.96
CA GLY A 308 6.74 -1.32 -3.56
C GLY A 308 8.01 -1.55 -4.39
N LYS A 309 8.83 -0.52 -4.54
CA LYS A 309 10.09 -0.59 -5.30
C LYS A 309 11.28 -0.41 -4.35
N GLU A 310 12.20 -1.38 -4.35
CA GLU A 310 13.36 -1.39 -3.45
C GLU A 310 14.31 -0.25 -3.81
N GLY A 311 14.64 0.59 -2.84
CA GLY A 311 15.56 1.72 -3.03
C GLY A 311 15.00 2.92 -3.79
N VAL A 312 13.72 2.93 -4.17
CA VAL A 312 13.11 4.04 -4.94
C VAL A 312 12.17 4.86 -4.07
N LEU A 313 12.42 6.17 -3.99
CA LEU A 313 11.64 7.11 -3.17
C LEU A 313 10.20 7.27 -3.67
N GLY A 314 9.25 7.26 -2.73
CA GLY A 314 7.83 7.51 -3.00
C GLY A 314 7.07 6.33 -3.62
N LYS A 315 7.69 5.15 -3.74
CA LYS A 315 7.15 3.99 -4.45
C LYS A 315 6.77 2.87 -3.46
N TYR A 316 5.63 3.05 -2.80
CA TYR A 316 5.14 2.19 -1.71
C TYR A 316 3.86 1.43 -2.11
N PRO A 317 3.54 0.30 -1.45
CA PRO A 317 2.26 -0.39 -1.65
C PRO A 317 1.05 0.49 -1.37
N ILE A 318 1.09 1.29 -0.29
CA ILE A 318 0.08 2.30 0.06
C ILE A 318 0.80 3.60 0.40
N HIS A 319 0.58 4.64 -0.39
CA HIS A 319 1.20 5.95 -0.22
C HIS A 319 0.13 7.06 -0.19
N PHE A 320 0.04 7.78 0.92
CA PHE A 320 -0.70 9.04 1.00
C PHE A 320 0.29 10.19 0.86
N HIS A 321 0.33 10.82 -0.31
CA HIS A 321 1.32 11.84 -0.66
C HIS A 321 0.66 13.22 -0.73
N LEU A 322 0.93 14.06 0.28
CA LEU A 322 0.49 15.44 0.35
C LEU A 322 -1.03 15.62 0.20
N VAL A 323 -1.80 14.63 0.67
CA VAL A 323 -3.27 14.64 0.66
C VAL A 323 -3.82 15.74 1.58
N ARG A 324 -3.03 16.17 2.56
CA ARG A 324 -3.45 17.10 3.62
C ARG A 324 -4.67 16.54 4.34
N ASP A 325 -5.78 17.28 4.40
CA ASP A 325 -7.00 16.90 5.10
C ASP A 325 -8.17 16.57 4.17
N THR A 326 -7.92 16.45 2.85
CA THR A 326 -8.96 16.06 1.86
C THR A 326 -9.52 14.66 2.10
N MET A 327 -8.78 13.80 2.79
CA MET A 327 -9.20 12.46 3.23
C MET A 327 -9.52 12.38 4.72
N ARG A 328 -9.80 13.51 5.39
CA ARG A 328 -10.21 13.53 6.81
C ARG A 328 -11.40 12.59 7.03
N GLY A 329 -11.26 11.68 8.00
CA GLY A 329 -12.29 10.67 8.31
C GLY A 329 -12.22 9.40 7.46
N SER A 330 -11.31 9.35 6.49
CA SER A 330 -10.93 8.13 5.79
C SER A 330 -9.78 7.40 6.48
N GLY A 331 -9.44 6.22 5.97
CA GLY A 331 -8.45 5.35 6.57
C GLY A 331 -8.10 4.12 5.75
N VAL A 332 -7.18 3.35 6.33
CA VAL A 332 -6.86 1.99 5.93
C VAL A 332 -7.31 1.08 7.06
N LEU A 333 -8.36 0.31 6.81
CA LEU A 333 -8.98 -0.58 7.79
C LEU A 333 -8.75 -2.04 7.40
N GLY A 334 -8.12 -2.84 8.25
CA GLY A 334 -8.08 -4.29 8.06
C GLY A 334 -7.29 -4.78 6.84
N ALA A 335 -6.47 -3.92 6.23
CA ALA A 335 -5.66 -4.28 5.06
C ALA A 335 -4.56 -5.29 5.44
N SER A 336 -4.19 -6.15 4.50
CA SER A 336 -2.95 -6.93 4.59
C SER A 336 -1.96 -6.39 3.58
N ILE A 337 -0.74 -6.10 4.04
CA ILE A 337 0.35 -5.63 3.20
C ILE A 337 1.53 -6.57 3.42
N TRP A 338 1.88 -7.37 2.43
CA TRP A 338 2.92 -8.38 2.61
C TRP A 338 3.83 -8.63 1.42
N ASP A 339 5.05 -9.07 1.71
CA ASP A 339 6.16 -9.10 0.75
C ASP A 339 6.25 -7.75 0.03
N SER A 340 6.57 -6.71 0.78
CA SER A 340 6.77 -5.37 0.24
C SER A 340 8.24 -5.11 -0.02
N HIS A 341 8.55 -4.65 -1.23
CA HIS A 341 9.88 -4.17 -1.59
C HIS A 341 10.12 -2.71 -1.21
N ASN A 342 9.21 -2.10 -0.46
CA ASN A 342 9.44 -0.84 0.24
C ASN A 342 8.61 -0.85 1.53
N ARG A 343 8.31 0.30 2.13
CA ARG A 343 7.43 0.43 3.32
C ARG A 343 6.06 -0.25 3.12
N TRP A 344 5.25 -0.45 4.17
CA TRP A 344 3.87 -0.97 4.01
C TRP A 344 2.88 0.15 3.74
N VAL A 345 2.82 1.11 4.65
CA VAL A 345 1.96 2.30 4.59
C VAL A 345 2.83 3.51 4.84
N THR A 346 2.84 4.43 3.89
CA THR A 346 3.54 5.73 4.02
C THR A 346 2.55 6.86 4.04
N ILE A 347 2.63 7.69 5.08
CA ILE A 347 1.87 8.92 5.25
C ILE A 347 2.87 10.07 5.10
N HIS A 348 2.68 10.91 4.08
CA HIS A 348 3.55 12.05 3.81
C HIS A 348 2.71 13.31 3.69
N GLY A 349 2.96 14.30 4.55
CA GLY A 349 2.24 15.58 4.56
C GLY A 349 0.72 15.44 4.55
N THR A 350 0.23 14.42 5.26
CA THR A 350 -1.17 14.00 5.30
C THR A 350 -1.62 13.89 6.75
N ASP A 351 -2.83 14.38 7.01
CA ASP A 351 -3.38 14.55 8.36
C ASP A 351 -4.67 13.75 8.53
N HIS A 352 -5.02 13.44 9.78
CA HIS A 352 -6.32 12.85 10.16
C HIS A 352 -6.64 11.46 9.58
N MET A 353 -5.63 10.67 9.19
CA MET A 353 -5.83 9.29 8.73
C MET A 353 -6.06 8.33 9.90
N LEU A 354 -6.98 7.39 9.73
CA LEU A 354 -7.11 6.21 10.58
C LEU A 354 -6.45 5.00 9.92
N ILE A 355 -5.35 4.49 10.48
CA ILE A 355 -4.74 3.23 10.05
C ILE A 355 -5.02 2.21 11.15
N ARG A 356 -5.93 1.28 10.88
CA ARG A 356 -6.45 0.39 11.92
C ARG A 356 -6.55 -1.05 11.49
N ASP A 357 -6.25 -1.95 12.42
CA ASP A 357 -6.42 -3.39 12.24
C ASP A 357 -5.63 -3.94 11.03
N CYS A 358 -4.59 -3.24 10.56
CA CYS A 358 -3.79 -3.65 9.42
C CYS A 358 -2.71 -4.65 9.83
N VAL A 359 -2.38 -5.57 8.91
CA VAL A 359 -1.28 -6.53 9.07
C VAL A 359 -0.20 -6.20 8.05
N GLY A 360 0.94 -5.73 8.53
CA GLY A 360 2.17 -5.57 7.76
C GLY A 360 3.10 -6.76 7.98
N TYR A 361 3.50 -7.43 6.91
CA TYR A 361 4.41 -8.58 6.98
C TYR A 361 5.50 -8.51 5.92
N GLN A 362 6.77 -8.47 6.31
CA GLN A 362 7.91 -8.35 5.39
C GLN A 362 7.93 -7.05 4.57
N SER A 363 8.67 -6.04 5.02
CA SER A 363 8.95 -4.80 4.25
C SER A 363 10.44 -4.59 4.02
N ARG A 364 10.81 -3.86 2.97
CA ARG A 364 12.13 -3.23 2.87
C ARG A 364 12.06 -1.84 3.47
N GLY A 365 12.94 -1.56 4.43
CA GLY A 365 12.87 -0.35 5.23
C GLY A 365 11.76 -0.43 6.27
N HIS A 366 11.45 0.73 6.86
CA HIS A 366 10.37 0.88 7.84
C HIS A 366 9.03 0.30 7.37
N GLY A 367 8.18 -0.10 8.31
CA GLY A 367 6.87 -0.67 8.04
C GLY A 367 5.79 0.41 7.83
N PHE A 368 5.17 0.83 8.93
CA PHE A 368 4.29 1.99 8.99
C PHE A 368 5.12 3.25 9.21
N PHE A 369 5.09 4.19 8.27
CA PHE A 369 6.05 5.29 8.20
C PHE A 369 5.38 6.65 7.97
N LEU A 370 5.77 7.65 8.75
CA LEU A 370 5.38 9.06 8.59
C LEU A 370 6.60 9.85 8.13
N GLU A 371 6.55 10.50 6.96
CA GLU A 371 7.74 10.80 6.16
C GLU A 371 8.55 12.04 6.56
N ASP A 372 7.91 13.18 6.83
CA ASP A 372 8.64 14.46 6.89
C ASP A 372 8.41 15.29 8.16
N ALA A 373 7.77 14.68 9.16
CA ALA A 373 7.38 15.26 10.43
C ALA A 373 6.24 16.29 10.35
N THR A 374 5.60 16.49 9.20
CA THR A 374 4.43 17.39 9.07
C THR A 374 3.08 16.71 9.27
N GLU A 375 3.05 15.38 9.27
CA GLU A 375 1.85 14.56 9.39
C GLU A 375 1.27 14.63 10.80
N GLN A 376 0.01 15.04 10.95
CA GLN A 376 -0.60 15.31 12.25
C GLN A 376 -1.96 14.66 12.41
N TRP A 377 -2.31 14.36 13.66
CA TRP A 377 -3.60 13.81 14.07
C TRP A 377 -3.97 12.49 13.39
N ASN A 378 -2.97 11.75 12.91
CA ASN A 378 -3.16 10.40 12.43
C ASN A 378 -3.28 9.44 13.62
N VAL A 379 -4.11 8.42 13.47
CA VAL A 379 -4.35 7.39 14.48
C VAL A 379 -3.94 6.05 13.89
N LEU A 380 -2.90 5.44 14.47
CA LEU A 380 -2.47 4.09 14.16
C LEU A 380 -2.91 3.18 15.31
N ASP A 381 -3.92 2.36 15.06
CA ASP A 381 -4.57 1.56 16.10
C ASP A 381 -4.65 0.07 15.77
N ARG A 382 -4.22 -0.79 16.70
CA ARG A 382 -4.34 -2.25 16.56
C ARG A 382 -3.72 -2.81 15.26
N ASN A 383 -2.65 -2.21 14.78
CA ASN A 383 -1.89 -2.73 13.65
C ASN A 383 -0.85 -3.75 14.14
N LEU A 384 -0.55 -4.72 13.29
CA LEU A 384 0.48 -5.73 13.53
C LEU A 384 1.63 -5.52 12.54
N ALA A 385 2.83 -5.24 13.04
CA ALA A 385 4.04 -4.99 12.27
C ALA A 385 5.04 -6.14 12.44
N VAL A 386 5.20 -6.97 11.41
CA VAL A 386 6.05 -8.17 11.48
C VAL A 386 7.10 -8.13 10.39
N GLN A 387 8.39 -8.20 10.78
CA GLN A 387 9.50 -8.29 9.82
C GLN A 387 9.68 -7.09 8.89
N SER A 388 9.75 -5.88 9.46
CA SER A 388 10.36 -4.74 8.77
C SER A 388 11.87 -4.91 8.72
N PHE A 389 12.43 -4.99 7.51
CA PHE A 389 13.85 -5.24 7.30
C PHE A 389 14.62 -3.94 7.07
N GLY A 390 15.84 -3.86 7.60
CA GLY A 390 16.74 -2.74 7.32
C GLY A 390 17.04 -2.63 5.82
N SER A 391 17.13 -1.40 5.35
CA SER A 391 17.49 -1.07 3.97
C SER A 391 18.42 0.15 3.96
N VAL A 392 18.78 0.64 2.78
CA VAL A 392 19.57 1.86 2.65
C VAL A 392 18.68 3.10 2.80
N PRO A 393 19.22 4.22 3.30
CA PRO A 393 18.57 5.53 3.20
C PRO A 393 18.13 5.79 1.76
N LEU A 394 16.93 6.33 1.58
CA LEU A 394 16.43 6.62 0.24
C LEU A 394 17.09 7.90 -0.30
N PRO A 395 17.44 7.96 -1.59
CA PRO A 395 17.97 9.19 -2.19
C PRO A 395 17.00 10.34 -1.96
N GLN A 396 17.53 11.51 -1.56
CA GLN A 396 16.73 12.74 -1.37
C GLN A 396 15.59 12.63 -0.34
N GLN A 397 15.66 11.67 0.58
CA GLN A 397 14.70 11.60 1.68
C GLN A 397 14.70 12.91 2.50
N VAL A 398 13.52 13.34 2.94
CA VAL A 398 13.34 14.65 3.57
C VAL A 398 14.03 14.73 4.93
N LEU A 399 14.09 13.62 5.66
CA LEU A 399 14.70 13.55 6.99
C LEU A 399 16.06 12.83 6.89
N SER A 400 17.14 13.60 6.87
CA SER A 400 18.52 13.07 6.75
C SER A 400 18.94 12.16 7.90
N PHE A 401 18.24 12.23 9.04
CA PHE A 401 18.47 11.38 10.19
C PHE A 401 17.69 10.05 10.15
N ASP A 402 16.81 9.81 9.16
CA ASP A 402 16.16 8.51 8.94
C ASP A 402 17.21 7.51 8.40
N PRO A 403 17.64 6.50 9.17
CA PRO A 403 18.61 5.52 8.71
C PRO A 403 18.00 4.39 7.87
N ASN A 404 16.66 4.30 7.78
CA ASN A 404 15.91 3.22 7.14
C ASN A 404 16.24 1.81 7.69
N ASP A 405 16.46 1.70 9.00
CA ASP A 405 17.05 0.53 9.66
C ASP A 405 16.07 -0.60 10.00
N GLY A 406 14.81 -0.51 9.55
CA GLY A 406 13.82 -1.57 9.71
C GLY A 406 13.09 -1.46 11.05
N ALA A 407 12.21 -0.46 11.13
CA ALA A 407 11.30 -0.27 12.25
C ALA A 407 9.87 -0.64 11.86
N GLY A 408 9.16 -1.39 12.70
CA GLY A 408 7.75 -1.70 12.46
C GLY A 408 6.88 -0.45 12.35
N PHE A 409 7.11 0.51 13.24
CA PHE A 409 6.50 1.84 13.24
C PHE A 409 7.59 2.91 13.36
N TRP A 410 7.62 3.88 12.46
CA TRP A 410 8.55 5.01 12.48
C TRP A 410 7.83 6.33 12.27
N TRP A 411 8.12 7.33 13.11
CA TRP A 411 7.53 8.66 12.98
C TRP A 411 8.37 9.75 13.66
N ALA A 412 8.21 10.99 13.17
CA ALA A 412 9.09 12.11 13.53
C ALA A 412 8.42 13.33 14.16
N ASN A 413 7.20 13.21 14.70
CA ASN A 413 6.56 14.26 15.48
C ASN A 413 5.57 13.74 16.55
N GLY A 414 5.30 14.53 17.58
CA GLY A 414 4.47 14.13 18.73
C GLY A 414 2.95 14.31 18.57
N ARG A 415 2.43 14.56 17.36
CA ARG A 415 1.02 14.91 17.13
C ARG A 415 0.18 13.75 16.57
N ASN A 416 0.67 12.52 16.67
CA ASN A 416 -0.01 11.32 16.20
C ASN A 416 -0.27 10.34 17.35
N THR A 417 -1.29 9.50 17.21
CA THR A 417 -1.73 8.56 18.25
C THR A 417 -1.41 7.13 17.83
N PHE A 418 -0.73 6.38 18.69
CA PHE A 418 -0.41 4.97 18.48
C PHE A 418 -0.98 4.14 19.64
N THR A 419 -1.97 3.29 19.37
CA THR A 419 -2.66 2.50 20.40
C THR A 419 -2.80 1.04 20.01
N ARG A 420 -2.59 0.11 20.96
CA ARG A 420 -2.83 -1.34 20.78
C ARG A 420 -2.07 -2.01 19.62
N ASN A 421 -1.09 -1.33 19.04
CA ASN A 421 -0.25 -1.89 17.98
C ASN A 421 0.70 -2.94 18.57
N VAL A 422 1.06 -3.93 17.76
CA VAL A 422 2.03 -4.98 18.11
C VAL A 422 3.12 -4.98 17.05
N ALA A 423 4.36 -5.22 17.48
CA ALA A 423 5.51 -5.32 16.61
C ALA A 423 6.32 -6.57 16.95
N CYS A 424 6.74 -7.35 15.94
CA CYS A 424 7.46 -8.61 16.11
C CYS A 424 8.53 -8.77 15.03
N GLU A 425 9.73 -9.23 15.42
CA GLU A 425 10.83 -9.56 14.49
C GLU A 425 11.18 -8.47 13.45
N ASN A 426 11.13 -7.20 13.83
CA ASN A 426 11.70 -6.14 12.99
C ASN A 426 13.21 -6.08 13.18
N ASP A 427 13.96 -5.70 12.13
CA ASP A 427 15.43 -5.75 12.16
C ASP A 427 16.02 -4.89 13.27
N ARG A 428 15.46 -3.70 13.51
CA ARG A 428 15.96 -2.79 14.53
C ARG A 428 14.96 -2.47 15.63
N TYR A 429 13.80 -1.93 15.27
CA TYR A 429 12.85 -1.38 16.25
C TYR A 429 11.44 -1.92 16.04
N GLY A 430 10.74 -2.18 17.13
CA GLY A 430 9.28 -2.31 17.07
C GLY A 430 8.64 -0.95 16.77
N PHE A 431 8.97 0.02 17.62
CA PHE A 431 8.50 1.40 17.56
C PHE A 431 9.72 2.34 17.63
N HIS A 432 9.85 3.25 16.67
CA HIS A 432 10.91 4.24 16.64
C HIS A 432 10.33 5.65 16.46
N PHE A 433 10.23 6.36 17.58
CA PHE A 433 10.06 7.80 17.56
C PHE A 433 11.42 8.46 17.41
N GLN A 434 11.61 9.24 16.34
CA GLN A 434 12.89 9.89 16.07
C GLN A 434 12.68 11.33 15.62
N ILE A 435 13.20 12.28 16.38
CA ILE A 435 13.23 13.69 15.99
C ILE A 435 14.60 14.26 16.35
N ALA A 436 15.30 14.81 15.36
CA ALA A 436 16.62 15.40 15.55
C ALA A 436 16.72 16.72 14.79
N LYS A 437 17.35 17.72 15.39
CA LYS A 437 17.76 18.93 14.67
C LYS A 437 19.06 18.61 13.92
N THR A 438 19.07 18.86 12.62
CA THR A 438 20.24 18.68 11.75
C THR A 438 20.53 20.00 11.01
N SER A 439 21.59 20.03 10.19
CA SER A 439 21.90 21.20 9.36
C SER A 439 20.82 21.50 8.33
N ASP A 440 20.07 20.49 7.91
CA ASP A 440 19.05 20.52 6.85
C ASP A 440 17.61 20.34 7.36
N PHE A 441 17.41 20.10 8.66
CA PHE A 441 16.08 19.99 9.26
C PHE A 441 15.97 20.72 10.60
N ASN A 442 14.92 21.55 10.72
CA ASN A 442 14.51 22.17 11.97
C ASN A 442 13.21 21.53 12.50
N PRO A 443 13.23 20.89 13.68
CA PRO A 443 12.02 20.33 14.29
C PRO A 443 11.05 21.39 14.81
N VAL A 444 11.50 22.64 14.98
CA VAL A 444 10.63 23.76 15.34
C VAL A 444 9.98 24.29 14.07
N ARG A 445 8.74 23.85 13.82
CA ARG A 445 7.93 24.25 12.68
C ARG A 445 6.75 25.10 13.14
N SER A 446 6.32 26.02 12.27
CA SER A 446 5.06 26.74 12.47
C SER A 446 3.89 25.76 12.51
N VAL A 447 2.99 25.96 13.46
CA VAL A 447 1.75 25.20 13.52
C VAL A 447 0.82 25.73 12.45
N ARG A 448 0.21 24.83 11.69
CA ARG A 448 -0.83 25.19 10.72
C ARG A 448 -2.00 25.85 11.44
N SER A 449 -2.37 27.05 11.02
CA SER A 449 -3.51 27.78 11.57
C SER A 449 -4.80 27.27 10.91
N PRO A 450 -5.98 27.54 11.48
CA PRO A 450 -7.26 27.10 10.89
C PRO A 450 -7.50 27.60 9.45
N ASP A 451 -6.84 28.69 9.03
CA ASP A 451 -6.92 29.30 7.71
C ASP A 451 -5.95 28.72 6.66
N GLY A 452 -5.07 27.79 7.07
CA GLY A 452 -4.16 27.07 6.17
C GLY A 452 -2.72 27.07 6.62
#